data_AF-A0A0D0BS71-F1
#
_entry.id   AF-A0A0D0BS71-F1
#
_cell.length_a   1.000
_cell.length_b   1.000
_cell.length_c   1.000
_cell.angle_alpha   90.00
_cell.angle_beta   90.00
_cell.angle_gamma   90.00
#
_symmetry.space_group_name_H-M   'P 1'
#
loop_
_entity.id
_entity.type
_entity.pdbx_description
1 polymer ?
#
loop_
_entity_poly.entity_id
_entity_poly.type
_entity_poly.pdbx_seq_one_letter_code
_entity_poly.pdbx_strand_id
1 'polypeptide(L)'
;MDIKFNDTEGTNGGVTLEYNVLGAVLDFYFLAGSGEDPPEVSRQYAEIVGTPTEVPYWSFGLHQCRFGYTSFVDVANVIINYSATEILLEIMWTDIDYMQGCRIFTVDPSFFPLPRMREIVQYLHTHNQKYILMTNPAVAYAPGEGYGPYDCETQMGIWKKMPNGSAESSLIWPGKVSGYSRVPDLFPPLPGA
;
A
#
# COMPACT_ATOMS: atom_id res chain seq x y z
N MET A 1 1.36 -13.24 -16.83
CA MET A 1 1.05 -14.66 -16.63
C MET A 1 -0.37 -14.84 -17.12
N ASP A 2 -0.56 -15.74 -18.07
CA ASP A 2 -1.88 -16.12 -18.58
C ASP A 2 -2.15 -17.55 -18.14
N ILE A 3 -3.33 -17.81 -17.56
CA ILE A 3 -3.73 -19.11 -17.02
C ILE A 3 -4.98 -19.54 -17.76
N LYS A 4 -4.91 -20.64 -18.50
CA LYS A 4 -6.06 -21.17 -19.24
C LYS A 4 -6.60 -22.40 -18.52
N PHE A 5 -7.92 -22.39 -18.32
CA PHE A 5 -8.66 -23.52 -17.78
C PHE A 5 -9.55 -24.06 -18.89
N ASN A 6 -9.45 -25.36 -19.17
CA ASN A 6 -10.38 -26.04 -20.06
C ASN A 6 -11.16 -27.08 -19.27
N ASP A 7 -12.47 -26.88 -19.22
CA ASP A 7 -13.43 -27.71 -18.51
C ASP A 7 -14.52 -28.19 -19.47
N THR A 8 -14.09 -28.76 -20.58
CA THR A 8 -15.00 -29.49 -21.47
C THR A 8 -15.37 -30.83 -20.84
N GLU A 9 -16.12 -30.80 -19.73
CA GLU A 9 -16.86 -31.95 -19.23
C GLU A 9 -17.77 -32.46 -20.36
N GLY A 10 -17.34 -33.53 -21.04
CA GLY A 10 -18.12 -34.17 -22.12
C GLY A 10 -17.35 -34.53 -23.39
N THR A 11 -16.10 -34.06 -23.55
CA THR A 11 -15.18 -34.63 -24.57
C THR A 11 -14.14 -35.48 -23.85
N ASN A 12 -13.58 -36.51 -24.50
CA ASN A 12 -12.58 -37.44 -23.92
C ASN A 12 -11.25 -36.77 -23.47
N GLY A 13 -11.21 -35.44 -23.36
CA GLY A 13 -10.03 -34.59 -23.16
C GLY A 13 -9.80 -34.06 -21.74
N GLY A 14 -10.48 -34.58 -20.71
CA GLY A 14 -10.21 -34.26 -19.30
C GLY A 14 -10.30 -32.77 -18.92
N VAL A 15 -10.01 -32.47 -17.65
CA VAL A 15 -9.85 -31.11 -17.15
C VAL A 15 -8.38 -30.72 -17.24
N THR A 16 -8.06 -29.59 -17.88
CA THR A 16 -6.67 -29.12 -18.02
C THR A 16 -6.45 -27.71 -17.50
N LEU A 17 -5.22 -27.47 -17.03
CA LEU A 17 -4.74 -26.17 -16.57
C LEU A 17 -3.39 -25.86 -17.24
N GLU A 18 -3.32 -24.74 -17.97
CA GLU A 18 -2.14 -24.31 -18.73
C GLU A 18 -1.60 -22.98 -18.17
N TYR A 19 -0.30 -22.94 -17.85
CA TYR A 19 0.40 -21.76 -17.36
C TYR A 19 1.29 -21.16 -18.46
N ASN A 20 0.97 -19.95 -18.92
CA ASN A 20 1.76 -19.21 -19.91
C ASN A 20 2.53 -18.07 -19.22
N VAL A 21 3.85 -18.19 -19.17
CA VAL A 21 4.77 -17.23 -18.54
C VAL A 21 5.75 -16.67 -19.56
N LEU A 22 6.13 -15.38 -19.40
CA LEU A 22 6.98 -14.66 -20.36
C LEU A 22 8.49 -14.86 -20.12
N GLY A 23 8.89 -15.52 -19.02
CA GLY A 23 10.30 -15.72 -18.66
C GLY A 23 10.47 -16.28 -17.24
N ALA A 24 11.71 -16.29 -16.75
CA ALA A 24 12.17 -16.93 -15.52
C ALA A 24 12.11 -18.48 -15.57
N VAL A 25 11.90 -19.14 -14.43
CA VAL A 25 11.83 -20.60 -14.31
C VAL A 25 10.43 -21.04 -13.84
N LEU A 26 10.08 -22.29 -14.15
CA LEU A 26 8.89 -22.93 -13.57
C LEU A 26 9.31 -23.63 -12.27
N ASP A 27 8.93 -23.05 -11.14
CA ASP A 27 9.15 -23.62 -9.80
C ASP A 27 7.80 -24.02 -9.19
N PHE A 28 7.50 -25.32 -9.18
CA PHE A 28 6.20 -25.85 -8.78
C PHE A 28 6.27 -26.56 -7.42
N TYR A 29 5.36 -26.18 -6.53
CA TYR A 29 5.14 -26.82 -5.24
C TYR A 29 3.79 -27.54 -5.26
N PHE A 30 3.81 -28.86 -5.04
CA PHE A 30 2.60 -29.67 -4.96
C PHE A 30 2.31 -30.00 -3.50
N LEU A 31 1.18 -29.52 -3.01
CA LEU A 31 0.75 -29.67 -1.63
C LEU A 31 -0.32 -30.77 -1.58
N ALA A 32 -0.06 -31.82 -0.82
CA ALA A 32 -0.94 -32.97 -0.74
C ALA A 32 -2.25 -32.66 0.01
N GLY A 33 -2.21 -31.71 0.96
CA GLY A 33 -3.33 -31.38 1.83
C GLY A 33 -3.85 -32.60 2.58
N SER A 34 -5.16 -32.62 2.84
CA SER A 34 -5.88 -33.76 3.40
C SER A 34 -7.29 -33.82 2.84
N GLY A 35 -7.77 -35.02 2.52
CA GLY A 35 -9.16 -35.23 2.13
C GLY A 35 -10.16 -35.08 3.27
N GLU A 36 -9.68 -35.18 4.52
CA GLU A 36 -10.50 -35.07 5.74
C GLU A 36 -10.36 -33.68 6.41
N ASP A 37 -9.31 -32.92 6.09
CA ASP A 37 -9.04 -31.57 6.61
C ASP A 37 -8.63 -30.61 5.48
N PRO A 38 -9.59 -30.03 4.72
CA PRO A 38 -9.30 -29.14 3.60
C PRO A 38 -8.38 -27.94 3.95
N PRO A 39 -8.49 -27.29 5.13
CA PRO A 39 -7.54 -26.26 5.56
C PRO A 39 -6.06 -26.66 5.61
N GLU A 40 -5.74 -27.95 5.66
CA GLU A 40 -4.35 -28.44 5.73
C GLU A 40 -3.51 -27.97 4.55
N VAL A 41 -4.09 -27.86 3.35
CA VAL A 41 -3.37 -27.34 2.18
C VAL A 41 -2.91 -25.89 2.37
N SER A 42 -3.70 -25.07 3.07
CA SER A 42 -3.33 -23.69 3.39
C SER A 42 -2.22 -23.62 4.44
N ARG A 43 -2.17 -24.56 5.39
CA ARG A 43 -1.08 -24.65 6.37
C ARG A 43 0.23 -25.04 5.69
N GLN A 44 0.19 -26.07 4.83
CA GLN A 44 1.36 -26.49 4.03
C GLN A 44 1.86 -25.35 3.12
N TYR A 45 0.95 -24.56 2.52
CA TYR A 45 1.33 -23.40 1.74
C TYR A 45 2.06 -22.35 2.59
N ALA A 46 1.56 -22.08 3.80
CA ALA A 46 2.17 -21.13 4.73
C ALA A 46 3.57 -21.57 5.21
N GLU A 47 3.88 -22.87 5.23
CA GLU A 47 5.25 -23.36 5.49
C GLU A 47 6.24 -22.96 4.38
N ILE A 48 5.75 -22.72 3.15
CA ILE A 48 6.58 -22.31 2.01
C ILE A 48 6.69 -20.79 1.93
N VAL A 49 5.56 -20.07 1.99
CA VAL A 49 5.53 -18.62 1.75
C VAL A 49 5.58 -17.77 3.02
N GLY A 50 5.51 -18.40 4.18
CA GLY A 50 5.42 -17.74 5.48
C GLY A 50 4.00 -17.67 6.02
N THR A 51 3.88 -17.66 7.35
CA THR A 51 2.60 -17.48 8.05
C THR A 51 2.13 -16.03 7.98
N PRO A 52 0.80 -15.77 7.99
CA PRO A 52 0.28 -14.42 8.14
C PRO A 52 0.90 -13.70 9.34
N THR A 53 1.27 -12.43 9.17
CA THR A 53 1.76 -11.62 10.29
C THR A 53 0.67 -11.41 11.33
N GLU A 54 1.05 -11.37 12.60
CA GLU A 54 0.17 -10.88 13.64
C GLU A 54 -0.18 -9.41 13.39
N VAL A 55 -1.41 -9.04 13.70
CA VAL A 55 -1.95 -7.68 13.55
C VAL A 55 -2.37 -7.14 14.92
N PRO A 56 -2.25 -5.83 15.16
CA PRO A 56 -2.63 -5.26 16.44
C PRO A 56 -4.16 -5.35 16.64
N TYR A 57 -4.61 -5.64 17.87
CA TYR A 57 -6.02 -5.92 18.14
C TYR A 57 -7.00 -4.83 17.65
N TRP A 58 -6.60 -3.56 17.71
CA TRP A 58 -7.42 -2.44 17.24
C TRP A 58 -7.73 -2.53 15.73
N SER A 59 -6.95 -3.24 14.91
CA SER A 59 -7.21 -3.38 13.48
C SER A 59 -8.45 -4.22 13.15
N PHE A 60 -9.07 -4.88 14.14
CA PHE A 60 -10.33 -5.58 13.97
C PHE A 60 -11.56 -4.68 14.18
N GLY A 61 -11.37 -3.45 14.65
CA GLY A 61 -12.46 -2.48 14.84
C GLY A 61 -12.95 -1.87 13.52
N LEU A 62 -13.90 -0.93 13.60
CA LEU A 62 -14.43 -0.26 12.40
C LEU A 62 -13.45 0.80 11.88
N HIS A 63 -13.16 0.77 10.58
CA HIS A 63 -12.36 1.77 9.87
C HIS A 63 -13.27 2.69 9.04
N GLN A 64 -13.06 4.01 9.12
CA GLN A 64 -13.70 4.99 8.24
C GLN A 64 -12.67 5.67 7.35
N CYS A 65 -12.87 5.59 6.04
CA CYS A 65 -12.01 6.21 5.03
C CYS A 65 -12.84 6.80 3.90
N ARG A 66 -12.30 7.83 3.24
CA ARG A 66 -12.83 8.38 1.99
C ARG A 66 -11.71 9.15 1.29
N PHE A 67 -11.62 9.00 -0.03
CA PHE A 67 -10.99 10.00 -0.89
C PHE A 67 -11.98 11.15 -1.13
N GLY A 68 -11.58 12.37 -0.80
CA GLY A 68 -12.35 13.58 -0.98
C GLY A 68 -12.85 14.22 0.32
N TYR A 69 -12.17 13.99 1.45
CA TYR A 69 -12.32 14.93 2.57
C TYR A 69 -11.64 16.23 2.17
N THR A 70 -12.38 17.35 2.21
CA THR A 70 -11.85 18.60 1.66
C THR A 70 -11.00 19.39 2.65
N SER A 71 -11.10 19.08 3.95
CA SER A 71 -10.30 19.70 5.00
C SER A 71 -10.29 18.88 6.30
N PHE A 72 -9.46 19.29 7.25
CA PHE A 72 -9.46 18.75 8.61
C PHE A 72 -10.83 18.89 9.31
N VAL A 73 -11.65 19.88 8.92
CA VAL A 73 -13.00 20.08 9.48
C VAL A 73 -13.93 18.95 9.05
N ASP A 74 -13.84 18.48 7.80
CA ASP A 74 -14.64 17.34 7.33
C ASP A 74 -14.27 16.07 8.10
N VAL A 75 -12.97 15.82 8.28
CA VAL A 75 -12.47 14.69 9.08
C VAL A 75 -12.99 14.75 10.51
N ALA A 76 -12.89 15.91 11.16
CA ALA A 76 -13.40 16.10 12.52
C ALA A 76 -14.92 15.90 12.60
N ASN A 77 -15.69 16.40 11.63
CA ASN A 77 -17.13 16.24 11.57
C ASN A 77 -17.53 14.76 11.45
N VAL A 78 -16.80 13.97 10.65
CA VAL A 78 -17.05 12.52 10.58
C VAL A 78 -16.83 11.86 11.94
N ILE A 79 -15.70 12.12 12.60
CA ILE A 79 -15.39 11.55 13.93
C ILE A 79 -16.48 11.89 14.96
N ILE A 80 -16.91 13.16 14.99
CA ILE A 80 -17.95 13.64 15.91
C ILE A 80 -19.30 13.00 15.58
N ASN A 81 -19.66 12.84 14.31
CA ASN A 81 -20.93 12.23 13.91
C ASN A 81 -21.01 10.74 14.28
N TYR A 82 -19.91 9.99 14.15
CA TYR A 82 -19.84 8.60 14.64
C TYR A 82 -20.12 8.56 16.15
N SER A 83 -19.47 9.45 16.91
CA SER A 83 -19.65 9.55 18.36
C SER A 83 -21.09 9.95 18.72
N ALA A 84 -21.68 10.92 18.00
CA ALA A 84 -23.04 11.41 18.25
C ALA A 84 -24.15 10.40 17.90
N THR A 85 -23.86 9.46 16.99
CA THR A 85 -24.78 8.41 16.56
C THR A 85 -24.54 7.08 17.27
N GLU A 86 -23.63 7.04 18.25
CA GLU A 86 -23.27 5.84 19.02
C GLU A 86 -22.76 4.68 18.14
N ILE A 87 -22.21 4.99 16.96
CA ILE A 87 -21.55 4.00 16.10
C ILE A 87 -20.08 3.94 16.48
N LEU A 88 -19.60 2.76 16.85
CA LEU A 88 -18.21 2.54 17.27
C LEU A 88 -17.25 2.72 16.09
N LEU A 89 -16.50 3.82 16.10
CA LEU A 89 -15.38 4.06 15.20
C LEU A 89 -14.08 3.73 15.93
N GLU A 90 -13.27 2.81 15.39
CA GLU A 90 -11.96 2.48 15.98
C GLU A 90 -10.85 3.29 15.29
N ILE A 91 -10.92 3.44 13.96
CA ILE A 91 -9.84 4.04 13.18
C ILE A 91 -10.37 5.02 12.14
N MET A 92 -9.87 6.25 12.18
CA MET A 92 -10.10 7.24 11.14
C MET A 92 -8.94 7.24 10.14
N TRP A 93 -9.26 7.24 8.85
CA TRP A 93 -8.29 7.34 7.76
C TRP A 93 -8.41 8.67 7.04
N THR A 94 -7.30 9.14 6.46
CA THR A 94 -7.35 10.21 5.45
C THR A 94 -6.51 9.81 4.24
N ASP A 95 -7.15 9.88 3.07
CA ASP A 95 -6.54 9.59 1.78
C ASP A 95 -5.65 10.77 1.34
N ILE A 96 -5.27 10.84 0.07
CA ILE A 96 -4.30 11.80 -0.49
C ILE A 96 -4.61 13.28 -0.21
N ASP A 97 -5.86 13.58 0.14
CA ASP A 97 -6.39 14.93 0.38
C ASP A 97 -5.53 15.74 1.37
N TYR A 98 -4.90 15.08 2.35
CA TYR A 98 -4.11 15.77 3.36
C TYR A 98 -2.78 16.33 2.84
N MET A 99 -2.28 15.82 1.70
CA MET A 99 -0.95 16.14 1.21
C MET A 99 -0.93 17.46 0.42
N GLN A 100 0.10 18.27 0.62
CA GLN A 100 0.31 19.48 -0.18
C GLN A 100 0.64 19.08 -1.62
N GLY A 101 -0.27 19.34 -2.56
CA GLY A 101 -0.08 19.00 -3.98
C GLY A 101 0.19 17.51 -4.20
N CYS A 102 -0.44 16.63 -3.42
CA CYS A 102 -0.26 15.17 -3.48
C CYS A 102 1.19 14.68 -3.22
N ARG A 103 2.03 15.49 -2.59
CA ARG A 103 3.42 15.15 -2.26
C ARG A 103 3.46 14.37 -0.94
N ILE A 104 4.01 13.15 -0.97
CA ILE A 104 4.16 12.33 0.24
C ILE A 104 4.98 13.04 1.32
N PHE A 105 4.74 12.69 2.58
CA PHE A 105 5.40 13.30 3.74
C PHE A 105 5.21 14.83 3.87
N THR A 106 4.15 15.37 3.26
CA THR A 106 3.71 16.76 3.45
C THR A 106 2.31 16.81 4.04
N VAL A 107 1.91 17.97 4.56
CA VAL A 107 0.54 18.28 4.94
C VAL A 107 0.14 19.60 4.29
N ASP A 108 -1.06 19.69 3.73
CA ASP A 108 -1.56 20.92 3.11
C ASP A 108 -1.77 21.99 4.20
N PRO A 109 -1.06 23.13 4.15
CA PRO A 109 -1.13 24.13 5.21
C PRO A 109 -2.45 24.89 5.25
N SER A 110 -3.26 24.83 4.19
CA SER A 110 -4.54 25.55 4.08
C SER A 110 -5.70 24.70 4.58
N PHE A 111 -5.75 23.44 4.14
CA PHE A 111 -6.89 22.54 4.39
C PHE A 111 -6.60 21.49 5.46
N PHE A 112 -5.33 21.12 5.67
CA PHE A 112 -4.90 20.13 6.66
C PHE A 112 -3.70 20.62 7.51
N PRO A 113 -3.77 21.84 8.08
CA PRO A 113 -2.63 22.41 8.80
C PRO A 113 -2.18 21.52 9.95
N LEU A 114 -0.85 21.32 10.06
CA LEU A 114 -0.25 20.38 11.01
C LEU A 114 -0.74 20.52 12.46
N PRO A 115 -0.91 21.73 13.04
CA PRO A 115 -1.45 21.86 14.39
C PRO A 115 -2.86 21.26 14.54
N ARG A 116 -3.73 21.45 13.54
CA ARG A 116 -5.11 20.92 13.56
C ARG A 116 -5.15 19.41 13.39
N MET A 117 -4.30 18.87 12.51
CA MET A 117 -4.17 17.42 12.38
C MET A 117 -3.67 16.77 13.67
N ARG A 118 -2.74 17.42 14.38
CA ARG A 118 -2.29 16.97 15.70
C ARG A 118 -3.40 17.00 16.75
N GLU A 119 -4.26 18.01 16.74
CA GLU A 119 -5.45 18.07 17.61
C GLU A 119 -6.38 16.87 17.36
N ILE A 120 -6.66 16.54 16.10
CA ILE A 120 -7.49 15.38 15.72
C ILE A 120 -6.85 14.06 16.19
N VAL A 121 -5.57 13.85 15.91
CA VAL A 121 -4.85 12.63 16.31
C VAL A 121 -4.81 12.51 17.83
N GLN A 122 -4.56 13.61 18.54
CA GLN A 122 -4.57 13.63 20.00
C GLN A 122 -5.95 13.27 20.55
N TYR A 123 -7.03 13.83 19.99
CA TYR A 123 -8.40 13.48 20.36
C TYR A 123 -8.66 11.98 20.17
N LEU A 124 -8.36 11.41 19.00
CA LEU A 124 -8.55 9.99 18.74
C LEU A 124 -7.79 9.13 19.77
N HIS A 125 -6.52 9.45 20.04
CA HIS A 125 -5.72 8.70 21.00
C HIS A 125 -6.24 8.79 22.44
N THR A 126 -6.79 9.94 22.88
CA THR A 126 -7.39 10.04 24.23
C THR A 126 -8.72 9.30 24.35
N HIS A 127 -9.33 8.90 23.23
CA HIS A 127 -10.55 8.10 23.16
C HIS A 127 -10.29 6.65 22.73
N ASN A 128 -9.04 6.17 22.87
CA ASN A 128 -8.58 4.83 22.48
C ASN A 128 -8.67 4.50 20.98
N GLN A 129 -8.98 5.47 20.13
CA GLN A 129 -9.05 5.32 18.68
C GLN A 129 -7.66 5.44 18.04
N LYS A 130 -7.57 5.22 16.73
CA LYS A 130 -6.33 5.29 15.94
C LYS A 130 -6.53 6.15 14.70
N TYR A 131 -5.42 6.60 14.14
CA TYR A 131 -5.40 7.41 12.93
C TYR A 131 -4.43 6.83 11.91
N ILE A 132 -4.87 6.67 10.66
CA ILE A 132 -4.05 6.15 9.56
C ILE A 132 -4.06 7.14 8.39
N LEU A 133 -2.89 7.35 7.80
CA LEU A 133 -2.72 8.16 6.60
C LEU A 133 -2.33 7.25 5.44
N MET A 134 -2.92 7.50 4.28
CA MET A 134 -2.43 6.91 3.04
C MET A 134 -1.03 7.47 2.71
N THR A 135 -0.12 6.61 2.21
CA THR A 135 1.14 7.06 1.61
C THR A 135 1.37 6.34 0.28
N ASN A 136 2.12 6.98 -0.62
CA ASN A 136 2.52 6.42 -1.91
C ASN A 136 4.03 6.16 -1.94
N PRO A 137 4.50 5.23 -2.79
CA PRO A 137 5.95 4.97 -2.96
C PRO A 137 6.65 5.97 -3.90
N ALA A 138 5.90 6.80 -4.63
CA ALA A 138 6.45 7.68 -5.65
C ALA A 138 6.69 9.10 -5.12
N VAL A 139 7.86 9.65 -5.42
CA VAL A 139 8.30 10.97 -4.98
C VAL A 139 8.13 12.01 -6.10
N ALA A 140 7.46 13.11 -5.80
CA ALA A 140 7.29 14.23 -6.72
C ALA A 140 8.63 14.77 -7.23
N TYR A 141 8.73 15.02 -8.53
CA TYR A 141 9.88 15.67 -9.14
C TYR A 141 9.89 17.15 -8.73
N ALA A 142 10.85 17.56 -7.89
CA ALA A 142 10.87 18.91 -7.30
C ALA A 142 12.30 19.47 -7.11
N PRO A 143 13.14 19.52 -8.16
CA PRO A 143 14.52 20.00 -8.04
C PRO A 143 14.57 21.47 -7.63
N GLY A 144 15.34 21.76 -6.59
CA GLY A 144 15.55 23.14 -6.11
C GLY A 144 14.35 23.73 -5.36
N GLU A 145 13.33 22.92 -5.06
CA GLU A 145 12.15 23.35 -4.30
C GLU A 145 12.30 23.14 -2.77
N GLY A 146 13.41 22.56 -2.31
CA GLY A 146 13.61 22.21 -0.89
C GLY A 146 12.68 21.08 -0.42
N TYR A 147 12.26 20.20 -1.32
CA TYR A 147 11.38 19.07 -1.01
C TYR A 147 12.22 17.89 -0.50
N GLY A 148 12.30 17.78 0.83
CA GLY A 148 13.18 16.83 1.54
C GLY A 148 13.22 15.40 0.98
N PRO A 149 12.08 14.73 0.71
CA PRO A 149 12.09 13.41 0.10
C PRO A 149 12.83 13.35 -1.25
N TYR A 150 12.59 14.31 -2.14
CA TYR A 150 13.27 14.37 -3.44
C TYR A 150 14.77 14.66 -3.29
N ASP A 151 15.13 15.63 -2.44
CA ASP A 151 16.52 16.03 -2.23
C ASP A 151 17.35 14.88 -1.62
N CYS A 152 16.78 14.19 -0.62
CA CYS A 152 17.39 13.06 0.06
C CYS A 152 17.65 11.89 -0.91
N GLU A 153 16.64 11.47 -1.67
CA GLU A 153 16.79 10.34 -2.59
C GLU A 153 17.73 10.64 -3.75
N THR A 154 17.75 11.90 -4.20
CA THR A 154 18.73 12.37 -5.19
C THR A 154 20.15 12.31 -4.63
N GLN A 155 20.35 12.75 -3.38
CA GLN A 155 21.65 12.67 -2.73
C GLN A 155 22.11 11.21 -2.52
N MET A 156 21.17 10.31 -2.19
CA MET A 156 21.43 8.88 -2.02
C MET A 156 21.64 8.14 -3.34
N GLY A 157 21.19 8.69 -4.47
CA GLY A 157 21.33 8.06 -5.78
C GLY A 157 20.48 6.79 -5.96
N ILE A 158 19.37 6.68 -5.25
CA ILE A 158 18.53 5.46 -5.16
C ILE A 158 17.34 5.43 -6.11
N TRP A 159 17.28 6.36 -7.07
CA TRP A 159 16.27 6.34 -8.12
C TRP A 159 16.33 5.04 -8.93
N LYS A 160 15.16 4.47 -9.28
CA LYS A 160 15.11 3.46 -10.33
C LYS A 160 15.66 4.06 -11.62
N LYS A 161 16.63 3.38 -12.24
CA LYS A 161 17.32 3.86 -13.45
C LYS A 161 16.79 3.17 -14.70
N MET A 162 16.71 3.95 -15.77
CA MET A 162 16.50 3.47 -17.14
C MET A 162 17.81 2.88 -17.71
N PRO A 163 17.77 2.12 -18.83
CA PRO A 163 18.97 1.54 -19.43
C PRO A 163 20.08 2.55 -19.80
N ASN A 164 19.72 3.80 -20.07
CA ASN A 164 20.64 4.91 -20.34
C ASN A 164 21.23 5.55 -19.06
N GLY A 165 20.92 5.01 -17.87
CA GLY A 165 21.39 5.50 -16.57
C GLY A 165 20.60 6.67 -15.98
N SER A 166 19.64 7.25 -16.72
CA SER A 166 18.80 8.33 -16.18
C SER A 166 17.81 7.77 -15.16
N ALA A 167 17.35 8.61 -14.22
CA ALA A 167 16.20 8.25 -13.41
C ALA A 167 14.99 7.98 -14.32
N GLU A 168 14.23 6.93 -14.01
CA GLU A 168 12.91 6.71 -14.59
C GLU A 168 12.01 7.90 -14.21
N SER A 169 10.98 8.17 -15.00
CA SER A 169 9.99 9.19 -14.64
C SER A 169 8.60 8.75 -15.08
N SER A 170 7.58 9.18 -14.35
CA SER A 170 6.18 8.86 -14.64
C SER A 170 5.27 10.03 -14.26
N LEU A 171 4.00 9.95 -14.62
CA LEU A 171 2.97 10.91 -14.25
C LEU A 171 1.95 10.23 -13.36
N ILE A 172 1.79 10.73 -12.13
CA ILE A 172 0.80 10.26 -11.15
C ILE A 172 0.21 11.47 -10.40
N TRP A 173 -0.34 11.26 -9.19
CA TRP A 173 -1.05 12.28 -8.41
C TRP A 173 -0.34 13.64 -8.25
N PRO A 174 0.92 13.73 -7.80
CA PRO A 174 1.65 15.01 -7.73
C PRO A 174 2.12 15.56 -9.09
N GLY A 175 1.71 14.95 -10.20
CA GLY A 175 2.21 15.25 -11.54
C GLY A 175 3.44 14.42 -11.87
N LYS A 176 4.51 15.07 -12.36
CA LYS A 176 5.77 14.39 -12.69
C LYS A 176 6.41 13.85 -11.41
N VAL A 177 6.73 12.57 -11.42
CA VAL A 177 7.53 11.92 -10.39
C VAL A 177 8.86 11.48 -10.96
N SER A 178 9.93 11.64 -10.19
CA SER A 178 11.11 10.81 -10.37
C SER A 178 10.66 9.41 -9.98
N GLY A 179 10.84 8.45 -10.89
CA GLY A 179 10.31 7.10 -10.81
C GLY A 179 10.56 6.48 -9.45
N TYR A 180 9.71 5.53 -9.07
CA TYR A 180 9.72 4.85 -7.78
C TYR A 180 11.12 4.82 -7.19
N SER A 181 11.28 5.40 -6.00
CA SER A 181 12.45 5.14 -5.18
C SER A 181 12.69 3.64 -5.27
N ARG A 182 13.94 3.19 -5.46
CA ARG A 182 14.25 1.94 -4.78
C ARG A 182 13.96 2.29 -3.33
N VAL A 183 12.77 1.93 -2.83
CA VAL A 183 12.52 1.86 -1.40
C VAL A 183 13.79 1.24 -0.85
N PRO A 184 14.49 1.89 0.09
CA PRO A 184 15.74 1.35 0.60
C PRO A 184 15.52 -0.13 0.94
N ASP A 185 16.11 -1.04 0.15
CA ASP A 185 16.04 -2.50 0.26
C ASP A 185 14.69 -3.24 0.16
N LEU A 186 13.90 -3.09 -0.91
CA LEU A 186 13.02 -4.23 -1.32
C LEU A 186 13.76 -5.30 -2.14
N PHE A 187 14.83 -4.92 -2.83
CA PHE A 187 15.74 -5.83 -3.50
C PHE A 187 17.16 -5.25 -3.41
N PRO A 188 17.97 -5.64 -2.41
CA PRO A 188 19.38 -5.28 -2.40
C PRO A 188 20.05 -5.75 -3.71
N PRO A 189 21.12 -5.10 -4.18
CA PRO A 189 21.91 -5.66 -5.28
C PRO A 189 22.26 -7.10 -4.95
N LEU A 190 22.03 -8.00 -5.91
CA LEU A 190 22.50 -9.38 -5.78
C LEU A 190 24.01 -9.32 -5.52
N PRO A 191 24.53 -10.08 -4.53
CA PRO A 191 25.96 -10.10 -4.28
C PRO A 191 26.69 -10.48 -5.58
N GLY A 192 27.47 -9.56 -6.14
CA GLY A 192 28.34 -9.82 -7.30
C GLY A 192 27.85 -9.36 -8.68
N ALA A 193 26.92 -8.39 -8.77
CA ALA A 193 26.60 -7.69 -10.03
C ALA A 193 27.12 -6.25 -10.05
#